data_AF-A0A7J4G444-F1
#
_entry.id   AF-A0A7J4G444-F1
#
_cell.length_a   1.000
_cell.length_b   1.000
_cell.length_c   1.000
_cell.angle_alpha   90.00
_cell.angle_beta   90.00
_cell.angle_gamma   90.00
#
_symmetry.space_group_name_H-M   'P 1'
#
loop_
_entity.id
_entity.type
_entity.pdbx_description
1 polymer ?
#
loop_
_entity_poly.entity_id
_entity_poly.type
_entity_poly.pdbx_seq_one_letter_code
_entity_poly.pdbx_strand_id
1 'polypeptide(L)'
;MYSEWDPLDEIRYTYGYELKDKKILLIPTGSIAAFKTPELVRLLIRHGADVYILPSREALKYVSIDTLKWASGGKVLDGFTYRAEHIYMIKDMDLIAVIPATANIISKAAYGIADTDASLAIHSAMGYGKPIVMAPVMHINMYRNPFYKEAVNRLEEYGVKFIAPDIKEDKAKLRDLNYIKSYLISILSDKILDGLKILVSAGPTIEYIDPVRIITNKSSGKMGVYIAEEAYMMGAKVKLIAGNISINPYEDLDVTYVETTEEMYYAVMEELSNGYDIFISASAPVDYRPSTTEKNKIES
;
A
#
# COMPACT_ATOMS: atom_id res chain seq x y z
N MET A 1 -38.83 10.17 14.72
CA MET A 1 -37.51 10.76 14.48
C MET A 1 -36.59 9.57 14.27
N TYR A 2 -36.40 9.14 13.02
CA TYR A 2 -35.40 8.12 12.74
C TYR A 2 -34.05 8.75 13.12
N SER A 3 -33.21 8.08 13.91
CA SER A 3 -31.82 8.53 14.03
C SER A 3 -31.27 8.58 12.60
N GLU A 4 -30.53 9.63 12.26
CA GLU A 4 -29.79 9.65 11.00
C GLU A 4 -28.88 8.43 11.00
N TRP A 5 -29.28 7.39 10.28
CA TRP A 5 -28.50 6.18 10.12
C TRP A 5 -27.24 6.58 9.34
N ASP A 6 -26.08 6.52 9.99
CA ASP A 6 -24.80 6.71 9.33
C ASP A 6 -24.31 5.34 8.82
N PRO A 7 -24.13 5.16 7.49
CA PRO A 7 -23.58 3.91 6.94
C PRO A 7 -22.18 3.55 7.49
N LEU A 8 -21.53 4.48 8.19
CA LEU A 8 -20.22 4.28 8.80
C LEU A 8 -20.25 3.59 10.17
N ASP A 9 -21.37 3.69 10.92
CA ASP A 9 -21.46 3.20 12.31
C ASP A 9 -21.22 1.68 12.40
N GLU A 10 -21.59 0.93 11.36
CA GLU A 10 -21.44 -0.53 11.33
C GLU A 10 -20.04 -1.01 10.91
N ILE A 11 -19.19 -0.13 10.36
CA ILE A 11 -17.91 -0.52 9.79
C ILE A 11 -16.70 0.07 10.49
N ARG A 12 -16.85 1.19 11.20
CA ARG A 12 -15.71 1.85 11.82
C ARG A 12 -15.06 0.92 12.84
N TYR A 13 -13.72 0.86 12.81
CA TYR A 13 -12.90 0.00 13.66
C TYR A 13 -13.09 -1.52 13.51
N THR A 14 -13.81 -2.00 12.50
CA THR A 14 -14.00 -3.46 12.34
C THR A 14 -12.71 -4.20 11.99
N TYR A 15 -11.72 -3.50 11.40
CA TYR A 15 -10.45 -4.11 10.95
C TYR A 15 -9.25 -3.66 11.79
N GLY A 16 -9.31 -2.48 12.43
CA GLY A 16 -8.23 -1.98 13.28
C GLY A 16 -8.47 -0.56 13.79
N TYR A 17 -7.54 -0.05 14.59
CA TYR A 17 -7.60 1.26 15.24
C TYR A 17 -6.43 2.18 14.87
N GLU A 18 -5.61 1.79 13.90
CA GLU A 18 -4.35 2.44 13.52
C GLU A 18 -4.55 3.87 13.02
N LEU A 19 -5.73 4.16 12.44
CA LEU A 19 -6.09 5.49 11.94
C LEU A 19 -7.08 6.22 12.85
N LYS A 20 -7.23 5.78 14.11
CA LYS A 20 -8.07 6.48 15.08
C LYS A 20 -7.64 7.95 15.21
N ASP A 21 -8.62 8.85 15.16
CA ASP A 21 -8.45 10.30 15.25
C ASP A 21 -7.62 10.92 14.10
N LYS A 22 -7.34 10.16 13.02
CA LYS A 22 -6.63 10.67 11.83
C LYS A 22 -7.60 11.16 10.77
N LYS A 23 -7.40 12.39 10.30
CA LYS A 23 -8.17 13.02 9.22
C LYS A 23 -7.41 12.94 7.90
N ILE A 24 -7.99 12.28 6.91
CA ILE A 24 -7.38 12.07 5.60
C ILE A 24 -8.22 12.78 4.53
N LEU A 25 -7.62 13.66 3.74
CA LEU A 25 -8.24 14.17 2.52
C LEU A 25 -7.84 13.31 1.33
N LEU A 26 -8.82 12.61 0.76
CA LEU A 26 -8.65 11.81 -0.45
C LEU A 26 -9.06 12.63 -1.68
N ILE A 27 -8.16 12.75 -2.65
CA ILE A 27 -8.36 13.51 -3.89
C ILE A 27 -8.29 12.54 -5.07
N PRO A 28 -9.41 11.92 -5.48
CA PRO A 28 -9.44 11.12 -6.70
C PRO A 28 -9.40 12.05 -7.92
N THR A 29 -8.57 11.71 -8.91
CA THR A 29 -8.48 12.46 -10.17
C THR A 29 -8.99 11.64 -11.37
N GLY A 30 -9.09 12.28 -12.55
CA GLY A 30 -9.70 11.74 -13.77
C GLY A 30 -9.00 10.52 -14.40
N SER A 31 -8.97 9.41 -13.68
CA SER A 31 -8.50 8.11 -14.12
C SER A 31 -9.63 7.10 -13.97
N ILE A 32 -9.67 6.08 -14.84
CA ILE A 32 -10.63 4.98 -14.71
C ILE A 32 -10.56 4.34 -13.32
N ALA A 33 -9.39 4.31 -12.67
CA ALA A 33 -9.24 3.75 -11.32
C ALA A 33 -10.01 4.52 -10.22
N ALA A 34 -10.57 5.69 -10.50
CA ALA A 34 -11.39 6.45 -9.54
C ALA A 34 -12.67 5.68 -9.11
N PHE A 35 -13.15 4.71 -9.88
CA PHE A 35 -14.24 3.83 -9.43
C PHE A 35 -13.88 3.01 -8.18
N LYS A 36 -12.58 2.82 -7.88
CA LYS A 36 -12.09 2.11 -6.68
C LYS A 36 -12.03 2.98 -5.43
N THR A 37 -12.17 4.30 -5.57
CA THR A 37 -12.12 5.25 -4.45
C THR A 37 -13.11 4.92 -3.32
N PRO A 38 -14.38 4.57 -3.58
CA PRO A 38 -15.33 4.19 -2.52
C PRO A 38 -14.85 3.01 -1.67
N GLU A 39 -14.22 2.01 -2.30
CA GLU A 39 -13.68 0.84 -1.60
C GLU A 39 -12.50 1.22 -0.70
N LEU A 40 -11.58 2.06 -1.20
CA LEU A 40 -10.46 2.57 -0.40
C LEU A 40 -10.95 3.40 0.79
N VAL A 41 -11.95 4.26 0.60
CA VAL A 41 -12.55 5.08 1.68
C VAL A 41 -13.08 4.17 2.78
N ARG A 42 -13.90 3.17 2.42
CA ARG A 42 -14.45 2.23 3.41
C ARG A 42 -13.34 1.45 4.11
N LEU A 43 -12.30 1.04 3.40
CA LEU A 43 -11.16 0.34 3.98
C LEU A 43 -10.46 1.20 5.03
N LEU A 44 -10.17 2.48 4.74
CA LEU A 44 -9.55 3.39 5.71
C LEU A 44 -10.45 3.65 6.93
N ILE A 45 -11.77 3.80 6.73
CA ILE A 45 -12.73 3.97 7.84
C ILE A 45 -12.80 2.73 8.73
N ARG A 46 -12.69 1.52 8.16
CA ARG A 46 -12.61 0.27 8.94
C ARG A 46 -11.38 0.18 9.85
N HIS A 47 -10.34 0.95 9.55
CA HIS A 47 -9.14 1.14 10.37
C HIS A 47 -9.21 2.40 11.25
N GLY A 48 -10.34 3.10 11.26
CA GLY A 48 -10.64 4.20 12.18
C GLY A 48 -10.51 5.61 11.63
N ALA A 49 -10.11 5.79 10.36
CA ALA A 49 -9.87 7.11 9.78
C ALA A 49 -11.14 7.95 9.64
N ASP A 50 -10.99 9.26 9.72
CA ASP A 50 -11.95 10.23 9.22
C ASP A 50 -11.58 10.67 7.81
N VAL A 51 -12.26 10.11 6.82
CA VAL A 51 -11.95 10.34 5.41
C VAL A 51 -12.86 11.42 4.83
N TYR A 52 -12.24 12.48 4.33
CA TYR A 52 -12.88 13.52 3.54
C TYR A 52 -12.50 13.34 2.08
N ILE A 53 -13.38 13.68 1.14
CA ILE A 53 -13.13 13.48 -0.28
C ILE A 53 -13.29 14.79 -1.04
N LEU A 54 -12.28 15.16 -1.83
CA LEU A 54 -12.34 16.26 -2.80
C LEU A 54 -12.08 15.70 -4.20
N PRO A 55 -13.11 15.23 -4.92
CA PRO A 55 -12.93 14.70 -6.26
C PRO A 55 -12.59 15.81 -7.26
N SER A 56 -11.69 15.53 -8.20
CA SER A 56 -11.54 16.40 -9.37
C SER A 56 -12.80 16.30 -10.24
N ARG A 57 -13.11 17.36 -11.01
CA ARG A 57 -14.25 17.35 -11.94
C ARG A 57 -14.19 16.18 -12.93
N GLU A 58 -12.99 15.79 -13.34
CA GLU A 58 -12.76 14.67 -14.25
C GLU A 58 -12.96 13.30 -13.58
N ALA A 59 -12.70 13.19 -12.27
CA ALA A 59 -12.95 11.95 -11.52
C ALA A 59 -14.45 11.61 -11.48
N LEU A 60 -15.31 12.63 -11.44
CA LEU A 60 -16.76 12.47 -11.40
C LEU A 60 -17.36 11.79 -12.64
N LYS A 61 -16.59 11.64 -13.72
CA LYS A 61 -16.97 10.83 -14.89
C LYS A 61 -16.91 9.32 -14.63
N TYR A 62 -16.16 8.89 -13.61
CA TYR A 62 -15.90 7.48 -13.28
C TYR A 62 -16.50 7.07 -11.94
N VAL A 63 -16.80 8.03 -11.06
CA VAL A 63 -17.43 7.78 -9.76
C VAL A 63 -18.38 8.92 -9.41
N SER A 64 -19.63 8.60 -9.07
CA SER A 64 -20.64 9.62 -8.75
C SER A 64 -20.43 10.22 -7.37
N ILE A 65 -20.86 11.47 -7.19
CA ILE A 65 -20.87 12.15 -5.88
C ILE A 65 -21.65 11.33 -4.85
N ASP A 66 -22.80 10.76 -5.21
CA ASP A 66 -23.61 9.96 -4.29
C ASP A 66 -22.90 8.70 -3.79
N THR A 67 -22.16 8.02 -4.67
CA THR A 67 -21.34 6.86 -4.28
C THR A 67 -20.25 7.28 -3.28
N LEU A 68 -19.60 8.43 -3.52
CA LEU A 68 -18.58 8.97 -2.62
C LEU A 68 -19.18 9.39 -1.26
N LYS A 69 -20.37 10.00 -1.26
CA LYS A 69 -21.10 10.38 -0.04
C LYS A 69 -21.48 9.14 0.76
N TRP A 70 -22.03 8.11 0.10
CA TRP A 70 -22.34 6.85 0.76
C TRP A 70 -21.10 6.20 1.39
N ALA A 71 -19.97 6.20 0.67
CA ALA A 71 -18.74 5.60 1.17
C ALA A 71 -18.11 6.34 2.37
N SER A 72 -18.30 7.65 2.46
CA SER A 72 -17.65 8.54 3.44
C SER A 72 -18.57 9.09 4.54
N GLY A 73 -19.83 8.63 4.63
CA GLY A 73 -20.80 9.20 5.57
C GLY A 73 -21.12 10.68 5.25
N GLY A 74 -21.12 11.03 3.97
CA GLY A 74 -21.45 12.37 3.47
C GLY A 74 -20.29 13.37 3.43
N LYS A 75 -19.06 12.99 3.82
CA LYS A 75 -17.88 13.87 3.88
C LYS A 75 -17.23 14.10 2.50
N VAL A 76 -18.00 14.64 1.55
CA VAL A 76 -17.54 14.98 0.19
C VAL A 76 -17.65 16.48 -0.07
N LEU A 77 -16.56 17.08 -0.52
CA LEU A 77 -16.51 18.47 -1.01
C LEU A 77 -16.87 18.50 -2.49
N ASP A 78 -17.82 19.36 -2.86
CA ASP A 78 -18.15 19.65 -4.26
C ASP A 78 -17.54 21.00 -4.65
N GLY A 79 -16.20 21.04 -4.62
CA GLY A 79 -15.41 22.26 -4.80
C GLY A 79 -15.31 23.14 -3.54
N PHE A 80 -14.43 24.13 -3.61
CA PHE A 80 -14.24 25.09 -2.53
C PHE A 80 -15.23 26.25 -2.60
N THR A 81 -15.59 26.78 -1.44
CA THR A 81 -16.60 27.84 -1.31
C THR A 81 -16.01 29.11 -0.68
N TYR A 82 -16.87 30.09 -0.40
CA TYR A 82 -16.51 31.31 0.33
C TYR A 82 -15.98 31.03 1.74
N ARG A 83 -16.14 29.81 2.26
CA ARG A 83 -15.67 29.39 3.59
C ARG A 83 -14.16 29.11 3.62
N ALA A 84 -13.47 29.25 2.50
CA ALA A 84 -12.02 29.09 2.37
C ALA A 84 -11.52 27.73 2.88
N GLU A 85 -12.22 26.65 2.50
CA GLU A 85 -11.86 25.28 2.86
C GLU A 85 -10.42 24.93 2.41
N HIS A 86 -9.96 25.49 1.29
CA HIS A 86 -8.58 25.36 0.81
C HIS A 86 -7.51 25.81 1.84
N ILE A 87 -7.88 26.64 2.81
CA ILE A 87 -7.01 27.07 3.92
C ILE A 87 -7.29 26.23 5.16
N TYR A 88 -8.48 26.41 5.74
CA TYR A 88 -8.78 25.91 7.09
C TYR A 88 -8.93 24.40 7.13
N MET A 89 -9.62 23.81 6.15
CA MET A 89 -9.81 22.37 6.13
C MET A 89 -8.48 21.66 5.86
N ILE A 90 -7.68 22.16 4.91
CA ILE A 90 -6.37 21.56 4.59
C ILE A 90 -5.43 21.61 5.80
N LYS A 91 -5.44 22.70 6.56
CA LYS A 91 -4.68 22.83 7.81
C LYS A 91 -5.07 21.75 8.83
N ASP A 92 -6.31 21.32 8.86
CA ASP A 92 -6.83 20.35 9.83
C ASP A 92 -6.66 18.88 9.39
N MET A 93 -6.19 18.62 8.17
CA MET A 93 -5.91 17.25 7.69
C MET A 93 -4.55 16.76 8.18
N ASP A 94 -4.44 15.47 8.51
CA ASP A 94 -3.18 14.81 8.87
C ASP A 94 -2.44 14.28 7.64
N LEU A 95 -3.17 14.01 6.54
CA LEU A 95 -2.63 13.49 5.30
C LEU A 95 -3.49 13.93 4.11
N ILE A 96 -2.83 14.31 3.01
CA ILE A 96 -3.46 14.49 1.71
C ILE A 96 -3.06 13.33 0.79
N ALA A 97 -4.03 12.55 0.35
CA ALA A 97 -3.82 11.39 -0.52
C ALA A 97 -4.47 11.62 -1.89
N VAL A 98 -3.66 11.78 -2.94
CA VAL A 98 -4.12 11.92 -4.32
C VAL A 98 -4.17 10.54 -4.98
N ILE A 99 -5.34 9.89 -4.91
CA ILE A 99 -5.51 8.49 -5.29
C ILE A 99 -6.84 8.28 -6.04
N PRO A 100 -6.81 7.93 -7.33
CA PRO A 100 -5.64 7.88 -8.20
C PRO A 100 -5.11 9.27 -8.56
N ALA A 101 -3.81 9.38 -8.80
CA ALA A 101 -3.14 10.58 -9.33
C ALA A 101 -2.87 10.43 -10.83
N THR A 102 -3.45 11.31 -11.65
CA THR A 102 -3.15 11.40 -13.08
C THR A 102 -1.85 12.16 -13.33
N ALA A 103 -1.22 11.97 -14.50
CA ALA A 103 -0.07 12.78 -14.90
C ALA A 103 -0.39 14.29 -14.85
N ASN A 104 -1.62 14.69 -15.18
CA ASN A 104 -2.06 16.08 -15.15
C ASN A 104 -1.93 16.71 -13.75
N ILE A 105 -2.45 16.05 -12.71
CA ILE A 105 -2.38 16.62 -11.35
C ILE A 105 -0.94 16.62 -10.81
N ILE A 106 -0.16 15.59 -11.15
CA ILE A 106 1.25 15.46 -10.75
C ILE A 106 2.07 16.58 -11.39
N SER A 107 1.93 16.79 -12.71
CA SER A 107 2.61 17.89 -13.40
C SER A 107 2.17 19.25 -12.85
N LYS A 108 0.87 19.47 -12.62
CA LYS A 108 0.39 20.73 -12.03
C LYS A 108 1.01 21.01 -10.67
N ALA A 109 1.04 20.00 -9.78
CA ALA A 109 1.65 20.13 -8.47
C ALA A 109 3.15 20.44 -8.56
N ALA A 110 3.90 19.74 -9.42
CA ALA A 110 5.35 19.91 -9.56
C ALA A 110 5.74 21.33 -10.01
N TYR A 111 4.91 21.96 -10.83
CA TYR A 111 5.15 23.30 -11.38
C TYR A 111 4.31 24.42 -10.74
N GLY A 112 3.68 24.14 -9.58
CA GLY A 112 2.97 25.15 -8.79
C GLY A 112 1.68 25.68 -9.44
N ILE A 113 1.08 24.92 -10.37
CA ILE A 113 -0.19 25.29 -11.01
C ILE A 113 -1.34 24.94 -10.07
N ALA A 114 -2.04 25.95 -9.54
CA ALA A 114 -3.14 25.83 -8.58
C ALA A 114 -4.48 26.36 -9.14
N ASP A 115 -4.84 25.91 -10.35
CA ASP A 115 -5.99 26.38 -11.15
C ASP A 115 -7.29 25.57 -10.96
N THR A 116 -7.29 24.54 -10.12
CA THR A 116 -8.48 23.74 -9.77
C THR A 116 -8.52 23.50 -8.25
N ASP A 117 -9.67 23.13 -7.69
CA ASP A 117 -9.79 22.84 -6.26
C ASP A 117 -8.79 21.74 -5.82
N ALA A 118 -8.63 20.70 -6.63
CA ALA A 118 -7.67 19.63 -6.37
C ALA A 118 -6.21 20.12 -6.36
N SER A 119 -5.80 20.93 -7.35
CA SER A 119 -4.42 21.44 -7.40
C SER A 119 -4.15 22.51 -6.33
N LEU A 120 -5.16 23.33 -6.01
CA LEU A 120 -5.11 24.30 -4.92
C LEU A 120 -5.03 23.63 -3.54
N ALA A 121 -5.74 22.52 -3.34
CA ALA A 121 -5.63 21.72 -2.11
C ALA A 121 -4.21 21.18 -1.90
N ILE A 122 -3.60 20.64 -2.95
CA ILE A 122 -2.21 20.14 -2.93
C ILE A 122 -1.24 21.29 -2.63
N HIS A 123 -1.40 22.43 -3.31
CA HIS A 123 -0.55 23.60 -3.08
C HIS A 123 -0.64 24.12 -1.64
N SER A 124 -1.85 24.20 -1.10
CA SER A 124 -2.08 24.62 0.29
C SER A 124 -1.48 23.63 1.29
N ALA A 125 -1.59 22.33 1.00
CA ALA A 125 -1.01 21.28 1.82
C ALA A 125 0.52 21.34 1.87
N MET A 126 1.17 21.58 0.73
CA MET A 126 2.61 21.81 0.67
C MET A 126 3.02 23.02 1.52
N GLY A 127 2.27 24.13 1.43
CA GLY A 127 2.52 25.33 2.23
C GLY A 127 2.39 25.11 3.75
N TYR A 128 1.49 24.22 4.17
CA TYR A 128 1.35 23.82 5.57
C TYR A 128 2.32 22.71 6.02
N GLY A 129 3.16 22.20 5.12
CA GLY A 129 4.06 21.07 5.41
C GLY A 129 3.30 19.78 5.72
N LYS A 130 2.09 19.60 5.17
CA LYS A 130 1.31 18.38 5.36
C LYS A 130 1.92 17.22 4.56
N PRO A 131 1.89 15.98 5.09
CA PRO A 131 2.23 14.80 4.31
C PRO A 131 1.33 14.69 3.07
N ILE A 132 1.94 14.47 1.91
CA ILE A 132 1.23 14.25 0.65
C ILE A 132 1.66 12.92 0.06
N VAL A 133 0.68 12.10 -0.33
CA VAL A 133 0.88 10.83 -1.03
C VAL A 133 0.19 10.89 -2.38
N MET A 134 0.86 10.45 -3.43
CA MET A 134 0.27 10.31 -4.77
C MET A 134 0.41 8.88 -5.28
N ALA A 135 -0.67 8.32 -5.83
CA ALA A 135 -0.67 6.99 -6.45
C ALA A 135 -0.88 7.11 -7.96
N PRO A 136 0.19 7.11 -8.79
CA PRO A 136 0.09 7.37 -10.21
C PRO A 136 -0.71 6.29 -10.95
N VAL A 137 -1.64 6.69 -11.82
CA VAL A 137 -2.37 5.75 -12.69
C VAL A 137 -2.50 6.31 -14.09
N MET A 138 -1.89 5.63 -15.07
CA MET A 138 -1.86 6.08 -16.46
C MET A 138 -1.39 4.98 -17.43
N HIS A 139 -1.47 5.26 -18.73
CA HIS A 139 -0.87 4.41 -19.76
C HIS A 139 0.67 4.40 -19.66
N ILE A 140 1.34 3.30 -20.03
CA ILE A 140 2.81 3.17 -19.85
C ILE A 140 3.61 4.28 -20.55
N ASN A 141 3.16 4.74 -21.72
CA ASN A 141 3.82 5.83 -22.45
C ASN A 141 3.80 7.15 -21.68
N MET A 142 2.73 7.41 -20.91
CA MET A 142 2.66 8.58 -20.04
C MET A 142 3.58 8.40 -18.83
N TYR A 143 3.62 7.19 -18.27
CA TYR A 143 4.48 6.87 -17.12
C TYR A 143 5.98 6.92 -17.47
N ARG A 144 6.34 6.58 -18.70
CA ARG A 144 7.72 6.65 -19.22
C ARG A 144 8.11 8.04 -19.71
N ASN A 145 7.17 8.98 -19.80
CA ASN A 145 7.41 10.32 -20.33
C ASN A 145 8.48 11.06 -19.48
N PRO A 146 9.50 11.68 -20.10
CA PRO A 146 10.52 12.44 -19.37
C PRO A 146 9.93 13.56 -18.51
N PHE A 147 8.91 14.29 -18.97
CA PHE A 147 8.28 15.36 -18.20
C PHE A 147 7.55 14.85 -16.95
N TYR A 148 7.00 13.63 -17.02
CA TYR A 148 6.41 12.98 -15.86
C TYR A 148 7.48 12.58 -14.84
N LYS A 149 8.58 11.98 -15.29
CA LYS A 149 9.70 11.60 -14.42
C LYS A 149 10.31 12.82 -13.72
N GLU A 150 10.52 13.91 -14.47
CA GLU A 150 11.00 15.18 -13.90
C GLU A 150 10.03 15.73 -12.84
N ALA A 151 8.73 15.70 -13.11
CA ALA A 151 7.72 16.14 -12.17
C ALA A 151 7.69 15.28 -10.88
N VAL A 152 7.81 13.96 -11.01
CA VAL A 152 7.89 13.03 -9.87
C VAL A 152 9.14 13.33 -9.04
N ASN A 153 10.32 13.34 -9.67
CA ASN A 153 11.58 13.58 -8.98
C ASN A 153 11.56 14.91 -8.21
N ARG A 154 11.05 15.97 -8.85
CA ARG A 154 10.90 17.29 -8.20
C ARG A 154 9.98 17.21 -6.99
N LEU A 155 8.82 16.56 -7.09
CA LEU A 155 7.89 16.44 -5.96
C LEU A 155 8.48 15.59 -4.82
N GLU A 156 9.23 14.54 -5.13
CA GLU A 156 9.96 13.73 -4.14
C GLU A 156 11.02 14.55 -3.40
N GLU A 157 11.76 15.44 -4.09
CA GLU A 157 12.70 16.38 -3.46
C GLU A 157 12.02 17.30 -2.44
N TYR A 158 10.74 17.64 -2.64
CA TYR A 158 9.92 18.41 -1.70
C TYR A 158 9.13 17.53 -0.70
N GLY A 159 9.45 16.25 -0.59
CA GLY A 159 8.89 15.34 0.42
C GLY A 159 7.52 14.74 0.08
N VAL A 160 7.03 14.89 -1.15
CA VAL A 160 5.85 14.16 -1.62
C VAL A 160 6.21 12.69 -1.78
N LYS A 161 5.39 11.80 -1.23
CA LYS A 161 5.59 10.35 -1.31
C LYS A 161 4.79 9.77 -2.47
N PHE A 162 5.37 8.83 -3.19
CA PHE A 162 4.69 8.13 -4.29
C PHE A 162 4.45 6.66 -3.95
N ILE A 163 3.26 6.17 -4.26
CA ILE A 163 2.95 4.74 -4.29
C ILE A 163 3.21 4.27 -5.72
N ALA A 164 4.27 3.47 -5.90
CA ALA A 164 4.60 2.90 -7.22
C ALA A 164 3.41 2.08 -7.77
N PRO A 165 3.09 2.21 -9.08
CA PRO A 165 2.01 1.46 -9.70
C PRO A 165 2.43 0.03 -10.06
N ASP A 166 1.44 -0.86 -10.15
CA ASP A 166 1.63 -2.18 -10.75
C ASP A 166 1.81 -2.03 -12.27
N ILE A 167 2.99 -2.37 -12.80
CA ILE A 167 3.24 -2.38 -14.25
C ILE A 167 2.73 -3.69 -14.85
N LYS A 168 1.52 -3.66 -15.43
CA LYS A 168 0.87 -4.83 -16.07
C LYS A 168 0.15 -4.39 -17.33
N GLU A 169 0.26 -5.20 -18.40
CA GLU A 169 -0.43 -4.97 -19.68
C GLU A 169 -0.20 -3.55 -20.25
N ASP A 170 1.06 -3.09 -20.28
CA ASP A 170 1.42 -1.75 -20.77
C ASP A 170 0.68 -0.59 -20.05
N LYS A 171 0.31 -0.80 -18.79
CA LYS A 171 -0.35 0.21 -17.95
C LYS A 171 0.33 0.28 -16.59
N ALA A 172 0.46 1.50 -16.09
CA ALA A 172 0.70 1.78 -14.68
C ALA A 172 -0.66 1.72 -13.97
N LYS A 173 -0.99 0.53 -13.45
CA LYS A 173 -2.27 0.28 -12.76
C LYS A 173 -2.17 0.70 -11.30
N LEU A 174 -3.31 1.10 -10.72
CA LEU A 174 -3.40 1.35 -9.29
C LEU A 174 -3.04 0.06 -8.53
N ARG A 175 -2.11 0.16 -7.57
CA ARG A 175 -1.70 -0.93 -6.70
C ARG A 175 -2.87 -1.47 -5.88
N ASP A 176 -2.70 -2.65 -5.29
CA ASP A 176 -3.72 -3.25 -4.43
C ASP A 176 -4.15 -2.30 -3.31
N LEU A 177 -5.46 -2.26 -3.02
CA LEU A 177 -5.98 -1.33 -2.03
C LEU A 177 -5.48 -1.64 -0.61
N ASN A 178 -5.16 -2.89 -0.29
CA ASN A 178 -4.56 -3.24 1.00
C ASN A 178 -3.15 -2.68 1.11
N TYR A 179 -2.35 -2.77 0.03
CA TYR A 179 -1.03 -2.11 0.00
C TYR A 179 -1.19 -0.61 0.22
N ILE A 180 -2.08 0.04 -0.54
CA ILE A 180 -2.30 1.49 -0.42
C ILE A 180 -2.69 1.85 1.01
N LYS A 181 -3.66 1.14 1.60
CA LYS A 181 -4.06 1.33 2.99
C LYS A 181 -2.88 1.16 3.94
N SER A 182 -2.10 0.08 3.84
CA SER A 182 -0.94 -0.16 4.71
C SER A 182 0.09 0.96 4.56
N TYR A 183 0.34 1.43 3.34
CA TYR A 183 1.24 2.55 3.07
C TYR A 183 0.75 3.85 3.72
N LEU A 184 -0.54 4.19 3.61
CA LEU A 184 -1.11 5.37 4.26
C LEU A 184 -1.06 5.27 5.79
N ILE A 185 -1.38 4.09 6.36
CA ILE A 185 -1.24 3.82 7.79
C ILE A 185 0.20 4.04 8.23
N SER A 186 1.17 3.53 7.46
CA SER A 186 2.59 3.67 7.75
C SER A 186 3.02 5.15 7.85
N ILE A 187 2.40 6.05 7.11
CA ILE A 187 2.76 7.48 7.13
C ILE A 187 2.19 8.19 8.35
N LEU A 188 1.03 7.74 8.82
CA LEU A 188 0.28 8.35 9.92
C LEU A 188 0.57 7.72 11.29
N SER A 189 1.22 6.56 11.29
CA SER A 189 1.57 5.79 12.48
C SER A 189 2.99 6.08 12.95
N ASP A 190 3.21 5.91 14.25
CA ASP A 190 4.54 5.99 14.85
C ASP A 190 5.42 4.86 14.31
N LYS A 191 6.66 5.21 13.96
CA LYS A 191 7.67 4.25 13.47
C LYS A 191 8.38 3.58 14.64
N ILE A 192 7.63 2.82 15.44
CA ILE A 192 8.12 2.24 16.69
C ILE A 192 9.24 1.20 16.48
N LEU A 193 9.38 0.66 15.27
CA LEU A 193 10.44 -0.28 14.91
C LEU A 193 11.57 0.38 14.10
N ASP A 194 11.58 1.71 13.99
CA ASP A 194 12.64 2.43 13.30
C ASP A 194 14.01 2.12 13.91
N GLY A 195 14.99 1.89 13.03
CA GLY A 195 16.33 1.47 13.41
C GLY A 195 16.52 0.00 13.74
N LEU A 196 15.45 -0.80 13.86
CA LEU A 196 15.57 -2.26 14.09
C LEU A 196 15.78 -3.02 12.78
N LYS A 197 16.61 -4.06 12.85
CA LYS A 197 16.77 -5.07 11.80
C LYS A 197 16.00 -6.33 12.19
N ILE A 198 15.04 -6.72 11.35
CA ILE A 198 14.17 -7.87 11.62
C ILE A 198 14.34 -8.90 10.49
N LEU A 199 14.68 -10.12 10.86
CA LEU A 199 14.69 -11.27 9.95
C LEU A 199 13.39 -12.06 10.13
N VAL A 200 12.72 -12.39 9.04
CA VAL A 200 11.49 -13.21 9.06
C VAL A 200 11.68 -14.40 8.14
N SER A 201 11.35 -15.60 8.60
CA SER A 201 11.18 -16.76 7.71
C SER A 201 9.69 -16.99 7.44
N ALA A 202 9.32 -17.39 6.22
CA ALA A 202 7.92 -17.61 5.85
C ALA A 202 7.76 -18.75 4.83
N GLY A 203 6.56 -19.33 4.81
CA GLY A 203 6.16 -20.30 3.77
C GLY A 203 6.59 -21.74 4.03
N PRO A 204 5.96 -22.69 3.33
CA PRO A 204 6.37 -24.08 3.33
C PRO A 204 7.69 -24.28 2.57
N THR A 205 8.47 -25.28 2.96
CA THR A 205 9.57 -25.79 2.13
C THR A 205 9.13 -27.05 1.37
N ILE A 206 9.98 -27.47 0.44
CA ILE A 206 9.76 -28.59 -0.46
C ILE A 206 10.90 -29.58 -0.30
N GLU A 207 10.59 -30.87 -0.19
CA GLU A 207 11.58 -31.95 -0.26
C GLU A 207 11.26 -32.86 -1.45
N TYR A 208 12.23 -33.04 -2.36
CA TYR A 208 12.03 -33.79 -3.60
C TYR A 208 12.13 -35.29 -3.36
N ILE A 209 11.08 -36.02 -3.80
CA ILE A 209 11.11 -37.48 -3.95
C ILE A 209 11.80 -37.83 -5.26
N ASP A 210 11.39 -37.13 -6.33
CA ASP A 210 11.94 -37.19 -7.67
C ASP A 210 11.74 -35.80 -8.34
N PRO A 211 12.10 -35.58 -9.62
CA PRO A 211 11.96 -34.27 -10.27
C PRO A 211 10.51 -33.78 -10.45
N VAL A 212 9.49 -34.60 -10.15
CA VAL A 212 8.07 -34.31 -10.34
C VAL A 212 7.31 -34.31 -9.02
N ARG A 213 7.66 -35.19 -8.09
CA ARG A 213 6.95 -35.44 -6.84
C ARG A 213 7.70 -34.84 -5.66
N ILE A 214 6.95 -34.16 -4.81
CA ILE A 214 7.48 -33.46 -3.64
C ILE A 214 6.72 -33.83 -2.36
N ILE A 215 7.41 -33.68 -1.23
CA ILE A 215 6.82 -33.62 0.10
C ILE A 215 6.81 -32.15 0.52
N THR A 216 5.65 -31.65 0.92
CA THR A 216 5.47 -30.29 1.43
C THR A 216 4.27 -30.24 2.37
N ASN A 217 4.05 -29.11 3.04
CA ASN A 217 2.87 -28.88 3.87
C ASN A 217 1.94 -27.82 3.23
N LYS A 218 0.74 -27.66 3.80
CA LYS A 218 -0.30 -26.77 3.26
C LYS A 218 -0.15 -25.31 3.68
N SER A 219 0.98 -24.91 4.26
CA SER A 219 1.20 -23.52 4.64
C SER A 219 1.09 -22.62 3.41
N SER A 220 0.41 -21.50 3.57
CA SER A 220 0.32 -20.47 2.53
C SER A 220 1.48 -19.47 2.60
N GLY A 221 2.23 -19.46 3.70
CA GLY A 221 3.23 -18.43 4.00
C GLY A 221 2.67 -17.06 4.37
N LYS A 222 1.34 -16.85 4.29
CA LYS A 222 0.69 -15.55 4.52
C LYS A 222 1.07 -14.92 5.85
N MET A 223 1.13 -15.71 6.93
CA MET A 223 1.46 -15.21 8.27
C MET A 223 2.84 -14.54 8.30
N GLY A 224 3.89 -15.22 7.87
CA GLY A 224 5.24 -14.67 7.87
C GLY A 224 5.39 -13.48 6.91
N VAL A 225 4.76 -13.53 5.74
CA VAL A 225 4.75 -12.40 4.80
C VAL A 225 4.08 -11.18 5.41
N TYR A 226 2.89 -11.31 6.01
CA TYR A 226 2.20 -10.17 6.64
C TYR A 226 2.94 -9.61 7.85
N ILE A 227 3.61 -10.45 8.64
CA ILE A 227 4.47 -9.97 9.72
C ILE A 227 5.62 -9.14 9.17
N ALA A 228 6.26 -9.62 8.10
CA ALA A 228 7.38 -8.91 7.47
C ALA A 228 6.93 -7.57 6.86
N GLU A 229 5.80 -7.56 6.16
CA GLU A 229 5.20 -6.34 5.60
C GLU A 229 4.82 -5.31 6.68
N GLU A 230 4.21 -5.76 7.78
CA GLU A 230 3.82 -4.85 8.86
C GLU A 230 5.05 -4.29 9.60
N ALA A 231 6.05 -5.13 9.87
CA ALA A 231 7.31 -4.68 10.48
C ALA A 231 8.01 -3.62 9.59
N TYR A 232 8.02 -3.85 8.28
CA TYR A 232 8.55 -2.89 7.31
C TYR A 232 7.76 -1.57 7.33
N MET A 233 6.42 -1.65 7.35
CA MET A 233 5.55 -0.47 7.45
C MET A 233 5.71 0.27 8.79
N MET A 234 6.10 -0.40 9.87
CA MET A 234 6.44 0.21 11.16
C MET A 234 7.87 0.78 11.23
N GLY A 235 8.64 0.73 10.14
CA GLY A 235 9.95 1.37 10.00
C GLY A 235 11.16 0.43 10.17
N ALA A 236 10.95 -0.86 10.41
CA ALA A 236 12.06 -1.81 10.52
C ALA A 236 12.75 -2.02 9.16
N LYS A 237 14.06 -2.28 9.21
CA LYS A 237 14.78 -2.89 8.09
C LYS A 237 14.51 -4.38 8.11
N VAL A 238 13.63 -4.83 7.23
CA VAL A 238 13.17 -6.23 7.18
C VAL A 238 13.85 -7.00 6.06
N LYS A 239 14.32 -8.21 6.39
CA LYS A 239 14.64 -9.25 5.40
C LYS A 239 13.72 -10.44 5.58
N LEU A 240 13.15 -10.92 4.48
CA LEU A 240 12.26 -12.07 4.43
C LEU A 240 12.93 -13.22 3.71
N ILE A 241 13.04 -14.38 4.36
CA ILE A 241 13.44 -15.65 3.74
C ILE A 241 12.18 -16.46 3.51
N ALA A 242 11.81 -16.63 2.24
CA ALA A 242 10.54 -17.22 1.84
C ALA A 242 10.72 -18.57 1.16
N GLY A 243 10.00 -19.58 1.65
CA GLY A 243 9.75 -20.83 0.94
C GLY A 243 8.74 -20.66 -0.20
N ASN A 244 7.98 -21.72 -0.49
CA ASN A 244 6.94 -21.74 -1.51
C ASN A 244 5.64 -21.03 -1.03
N ILE A 245 5.65 -19.71 -1.00
CA ILE A 245 4.54 -18.86 -0.56
C ILE A 245 3.44 -18.70 -1.62
N SER A 246 2.20 -18.48 -1.19
CA SER A 246 1.04 -18.28 -2.10
C SER A 246 0.62 -16.82 -2.29
N ILE A 247 1.35 -15.89 -1.67
CA ILE A 247 1.15 -14.45 -1.83
C ILE A 247 2.48 -13.79 -2.14
N ASN A 248 2.46 -12.74 -2.95
CA ASN A 248 3.65 -11.95 -3.23
C ASN A 248 3.82 -10.90 -2.12
N PRO A 249 4.99 -10.84 -1.45
CA PRO A 249 5.33 -9.74 -0.57
C PRO A 249 5.37 -8.41 -1.33
N TYR A 250 5.40 -7.31 -0.58
CA TYR A 250 5.69 -5.98 -1.16
C TYR A 250 7.00 -5.98 -1.95
N GLU A 251 6.99 -5.39 -3.14
CA GLU A 251 8.17 -5.37 -4.04
C GLU A 251 9.37 -4.63 -3.43
N ASP A 252 9.11 -3.73 -2.47
CA ASP A 252 10.14 -2.94 -1.80
C ASP A 252 10.76 -3.69 -0.58
N LEU A 253 10.25 -4.88 -0.26
CA LEU A 253 10.78 -5.73 0.80
C LEU A 253 12.01 -6.51 0.28
N ASP A 254 13.06 -6.65 1.10
CA ASP A 254 14.20 -7.51 0.76
C ASP A 254 13.81 -8.98 0.98
N VAL A 255 13.65 -9.74 -0.12
CA VAL A 255 13.19 -11.13 -0.10
C VAL A 255 14.22 -12.05 -0.72
N THR A 256 14.57 -13.12 0.00
CA THR A 256 15.33 -14.26 -0.53
C THR A 256 14.42 -15.48 -0.60
N TYR A 257 14.29 -16.05 -1.79
CA TYR A 257 13.51 -17.26 -2.01
C TYR A 257 14.39 -18.51 -1.87
N VAL A 258 13.85 -19.53 -1.20
CA VAL A 258 14.47 -20.84 -0.98
C VAL A 258 13.45 -21.92 -1.29
N GLU A 259 13.89 -23.10 -1.73
CA GLU A 259 12.98 -24.21 -2.04
C GLU A 259 12.96 -25.23 -0.90
N THR A 260 14.14 -25.67 -0.45
CA THR A 260 14.27 -26.79 0.52
C THR A 260 14.40 -26.33 1.96
N THR A 261 14.19 -27.27 2.89
CA THR A 261 14.39 -27.02 4.33
C THR A 261 15.85 -26.71 4.64
N GLU A 262 16.76 -27.39 3.94
CA GLU A 262 18.20 -27.21 4.08
C GLU A 262 18.65 -25.84 3.56
N GLU A 263 18.17 -25.41 2.39
CA GLU A 263 18.41 -24.05 1.87
C GLU A 263 17.89 -22.97 2.82
N MET A 264 16.66 -23.14 3.33
CA MET A 264 16.09 -22.20 4.29
C MET A 264 16.93 -22.10 5.56
N TYR A 265 17.39 -23.24 6.09
CA TYR A 265 18.27 -23.27 7.26
C TYR A 265 19.56 -22.48 6.99
N TYR A 266 20.26 -22.75 5.89
CA TYR A 266 21.50 -22.07 5.58
C TYR A 266 21.31 -20.57 5.35
N ALA A 267 20.28 -20.17 4.59
CA ALA A 267 19.98 -18.76 4.36
C ALA A 267 19.67 -18.02 5.67
N VAL A 268 18.89 -18.62 6.58
CA VAL A 268 18.61 -18.03 7.90
C VAL A 268 19.88 -17.90 8.73
N MET A 269 20.70 -18.95 8.79
CA MET A 269 21.93 -18.93 9.59
C MET A 269 22.96 -17.95 9.06
N GLU A 270 23.09 -17.83 7.74
CA GLU A 270 23.94 -16.82 7.10
C GLU A 270 23.47 -15.41 7.48
N GLU A 271 22.17 -15.12 7.37
CA GLU A 271 21.65 -13.80 7.73
C GLU A 271 21.80 -13.50 9.22
N LEU A 272 21.50 -14.46 10.10
CA LEU A 272 21.70 -14.26 11.54
C LEU A 272 23.15 -13.90 11.88
N SER A 273 24.12 -14.40 11.12
CA SER A 273 25.54 -14.04 11.30
C SER A 273 25.86 -12.58 10.92
N ASN A 274 25.01 -11.94 10.09
CA ASN A 274 25.14 -10.53 9.69
C ASN A 274 24.57 -9.53 10.73
N GLY A 275 23.93 -10.02 11.79
CA GLY A 275 23.41 -9.23 12.91
C GLY A 275 21.99 -8.69 12.68
N TYR A 276 21.04 -9.22 13.45
CA TYR A 276 19.63 -8.84 13.50
C TYR A 276 19.18 -8.69 14.96
N ASP A 277 18.24 -7.77 15.21
CA ASP A 277 17.71 -7.52 16.55
C ASP A 277 16.60 -8.53 16.92
N ILE A 278 15.82 -8.93 15.91
CA ILE A 278 14.68 -9.85 16.06
C ILE A 278 14.70 -10.86 14.92
N PHE A 279 14.54 -12.14 15.26
CA PHE A 279 14.23 -13.19 14.30
C PHE A 279 12.84 -13.76 14.56
N ILE A 280 12.01 -13.78 13.52
CA ILE A 280 10.66 -14.35 13.56
C ILE A 280 10.65 -15.60 12.69
N SER A 281 10.64 -16.76 13.34
CA SER A 281 10.51 -18.05 12.67
C SER A 281 9.03 -18.34 12.37
N ALA A 282 8.57 -17.98 11.17
CA ALA A 282 7.19 -18.16 10.71
C ALA A 282 7.08 -19.00 9.44
N SER A 283 8.18 -19.68 9.07
CA SER A 283 8.18 -20.70 8.02
C SER A 283 7.61 -22.03 8.52
N ALA A 284 7.19 -22.86 7.58
CA ALA A 284 6.73 -24.22 7.83
C ALA A 284 7.72 -25.19 7.16
N PRO A 285 8.89 -25.45 7.76
CA PRO A 285 9.84 -26.41 7.22
C PRO A 285 9.23 -27.82 7.18
N VAL A 286 9.69 -28.67 6.27
CA VAL A 286 9.32 -30.08 6.21
C VAL A 286 10.22 -30.86 7.18
N ASP A 287 9.61 -31.61 8.10
CA ASP A 287 10.36 -32.34 9.15
C ASP A 287 11.16 -33.53 8.61
N TYR A 288 10.72 -34.12 7.49
CA TYR A 288 11.28 -35.34 6.92
C TYR A 288 11.61 -35.17 5.44
N ARG A 289 12.82 -35.59 5.06
CA ARG A 289 13.23 -35.71 3.66
C ARG A 289 13.41 -37.18 3.26
N PRO A 290 13.19 -37.54 1.98
CA PRO A 290 13.56 -38.86 1.47
C PRO A 290 15.04 -39.15 1.75
N SER A 291 15.37 -40.38 2.14
CA SER A 291 16.77 -40.80 2.30
C SER A 291 17.55 -40.77 0.98
N THR A 292 16.82 -40.96 -0.12
CA THR A 292 17.33 -40.94 -1.48
C THR A 292 16.35 -40.15 -2.35
N THR A 293 16.85 -39.14 -3.05
CA THR A 293 16.09 -38.43 -4.09
C THR A 293 16.45 -39.03 -5.44
N GLU A 294 15.44 -39.47 -6.19
CA GLU A 294 15.63 -40.06 -7.52
C GLU A 294 15.95 -38.97 -8.54
N LYS A 295 16.93 -39.22 -9.42
CA LYS A 295 17.31 -38.26 -10.48
C LYS A 295 16.30 -38.23 -11.64
N ASN A 296 15.52 -39.28 -11.79
CA ASN A 296 14.52 -39.45 -12.83
C ASN A 296 13.15 -39.64 -12.18
N LYS A 297 12.08 -39.32 -12.93
CA LYS A 297 10.70 -39.57 -12.49
C LYS A 297 10.54 -41.05 -12.13
N ILE A 298 10.05 -41.35 -10.93
CA ILE A 298 9.75 -42.72 -10.52
C ILE A 298 8.63 -43.26 -11.42
N GLU A 299 8.84 -44.44 -12.00
CA GLU A 299 7.86 -45.12 -12.84
C GLU A 299 6.55 -45.35 -12.08
N SER A 300 5.43 -45.30 -12.81
CA SER A 300 4.08 -45.47 -12.23
C SER A 300 3.69 -46.93 -12.15
#